data_AF-A0A932LC49-F1
#
_entry.id   AF-A0A932LC49-F1
#
_cell.length_a   1.000
_cell.length_b   1.000
_cell.length_c   1.000
_cell.angle_alpha   90.00
_cell.angle_beta   90.00
_cell.angle_gamma   90.00
#
_symmetry.space_group_name_H-M   'P 1'
#
loop_
_entity.id
_entity.type
_entity.pdbx_description
1 polymer ?
#
loop_
_entity_poly.entity_id
_entity_poly.type
_entity_poly.pdbx_seq_one_letter_code
_entity_poly.pdbx_strand_id
1 'polypeptide(L)' 'MSNRVEAEGVLGRIIEWYNQERQHSALGYLRPIDYYRGTPSQMHEARRRKLAQARHRRKELNLELRQRTLPLESPRDCPF' A
#
# COMPACT_ATOMS: atom_id res chain seq x y z
N MET A 1 -19.57 -16.73 32.18
CA MET A 1 -19.63 -16.65 30.70
C MET A 1 -18.31 -16.05 30.21
N SER A 2 -17.16 -16.61 30.58
CA SER A 2 -16.34 -17.64 29.91
C SER A 2 -15.53 -17.12 28.71
N ASN A 3 -14.30 -16.68 29.02
CA ASN A 3 -13.15 -16.26 28.18
C ASN A 3 -13.13 -16.79 26.73
N ARG A 4 -13.59 -18.03 26.50
CA ARG A 4 -13.69 -18.62 25.16
C ARG A 4 -14.56 -17.81 24.18
N VAL A 5 -15.73 -17.36 24.60
CA VAL A 5 -16.66 -16.62 23.70
C VAL A 5 -16.06 -15.26 23.30
N GLU A 6 -15.40 -14.61 24.25
CA GLU A 6 -14.68 -13.36 24.01
C GLU A 6 -13.50 -13.57 23.05
N ALA A 7 -12.73 -14.65 23.25
CA ALA A 7 -11.63 -15.03 22.37
C ALA A 7 -12.10 -15.35 20.94
N GLU A 8 -13.21 -16.08 20.78
CA GLU A 8 -13.83 -16.33 19.47
C GLU A 8 -14.26 -15.03 18.79
N GLY A 9 -14.81 -14.07 19.54
CA GLY A 9 -15.17 -12.75 19.04
C GLY A 9 -13.96 -11.92 18.58
N VAL A 10 -12.86 -11.95 19.34
CA VAL A 10 -11.60 -11.29 18.93
C VAL A 10 -11.03 -11.95 17.67
N LEU A 11 -11.00 -13.28 17.63
CA LEU A 11 -10.48 -14.02 16.48
C LEU A 11 -11.30 -13.74 15.22
N GLY A 12 -12.64 -13.69 15.34
CA GLY A 12 -13.53 -13.32 14.24
C GLY A 12 -13.16 -11.97 13.61
N ARG A 13 -12.93 -10.94 14.44
CA ARG A 13 -12.50 -9.61 13.97
C ARG A 13 -11.14 -9.66 13.25
N ILE A 14 -10.19 -10.43 13.77
CA ILE A 14 -8.87 -10.58 13.14
C ILE A 14 -9.00 -11.24 11.77
N ILE A 15 -9.80 -12.31 11.67
CA ILE A 15 -10.04 -13.04 10.41
C ILE A 15 -10.72 -12.13 9.38
N GLU A 16 -11.72 -11.37 9.81
CA GLU A 16 -12.41 -10.42 8.95
C GLU A 16 -11.45 -9.36 8.40
N TRP A 17 -10.69 -8.69 9.26
CA TRP A 17 -9.70 -7.70 8.85
C TRP A 17 -8.65 -8.30 7.90
N TYR A 18 -8.12 -9.50 8.21
CA TYR A 18 -7.13 -10.18 7.37
C TYR A 18 -7.66 -10.44 5.95
N ASN A 19 -8.93 -10.87 5.83
CA ASN A 19 -9.55 -11.25 4.57
C ASN A 19 -10.12 -10.09 3.77
N GLN A 20 -10.63 -9.06 4.44
CA GLN A 20 -11.43 -7.99 3.82
C GLN A 20 -10.74 -6.63 3.75
N GLU A 21 -9.68 -6.41 4.52
CA GLU A 21 -9.04 -5.09 4.61
C GLU A 21 -7.54 -5.15 4.32
N ARG A 22 -6.81 -6.08 4.96
CA ARG A 22 -5.36 -6.16 4.84
C ARG A 22 -4.93 -6.45 3.40
N GLN A 23 -4.03 -5.62 2.88
CA GLN A 23 -3.32 -5.92 1.63
C GLN A 23 -2.09 -6.78 1.92
N HIS A 24 -1.92 -7.86 1.16
CA HIS A 24 -0.83 -8.82 1.39
C HIS A 24 0.20 -8.72 0.28
N SER A 25 1.47 -8.50 0.64
CA SER A 25 2.58 -8.39 -0.33
C SER A 25 2.70 -9.63 -1.22
N ALA A 26 2.50 -10.82 -0.66
CA ALA A 26 2.50 -12.09 -1.39
C ALA A 26 1.42 -12.17 -2.48
N LEU A 27 0.30 -11.46 -2.32
CA LEU A 27 -0.79 -11.35 -3.31
C LEU A 27 -0.68 -10.09 -4.16
N GLY A 28 0.52 -9.51 -4.29
CA GLY A 28 0.73 -8.26 -5.02
C GLY A 28 -0.05 -7.08 -4.42
N TYR A 29 -0.20 -7.06 -3.09
CA TYR A 29 -0.98 -6.10 -2.33
C TYR A 29 -2.48 -6.09 -2.67
N LEU A 30 -3.03 -7.25 -3.04
CA LEU A 30 -4.48 -7.48 -3.02
C LEU A 30 -4.91 -8.05 -1.67
N ARG A 31 -6.21 -7.91 -1.41
CA ARG A 31 -6.88 -8.51 -0.26
C ARG A 31 -7.22 -9.97 -0.59
N PRO A 32 -7.26 -10.89 0.39
CA PRO A 32 -7.55 -12.29 0.12
C PRO A 32 -8.92 -12.48 -0.54
N ILE A 33 -9.93 -11.71 -0.11
CA ILE A 33 -11.27 -11.79 -0.72
C ILE A 33 -11.25 -11.43 -2.22
N ASP A 34 -10.53 -10.38 -2.60
CA ASP A 34 -10.40 -9.94 -3.99
C ASP A 34 -9.61 -10.93 -4.84
N TYR A 35 -8.59 -11.56 -4.25
CA TYR A 35 -7.73 -12.50 -4.95
C TYR A 35 -8.43 -13.83 -5.22
N TYR A 36 -9.12 -14.39 -4.21
CA TYR A 36 -9.74 -15.72 -4.33
C TYR A 36 -11.17 -15.68 -4.89
N ARG A 37 -11.92 -14.57 -4.71
CA ARG A 37 -13.31 -14.47 -5.19
C ARG A 37 -13.49 -13.49 -6.35
N GLY A 38 -12.49 -12.67 -6.65
CA GLY A 38 -12.53 -11.68 -7.73
C GLY A 38 -11.69 -12.07 -8.94
N THR A 39 -11.31 -11.06 -9.73
CA THR A 39 -10.47 -11.22 -10.93
C THR A 39 -9.10 -10.57 -10.70
N PRO A 40 -8.16 -11.24 -10.00
CA PRO A 40 -6.90 -10.63 -9.56
C PRO A 40 -6.07 -10.08 -10.72
N SER A 41 -6.07 -10.74 -11.88
CA SER A 41 -5.35 -10.30 -13.07
C SER A 41 -5.76 -8.91 -13.54
N GLN A 42 -7.08 -8.63 -13.59
CA GLN A 42 -7.62 -7.33 -13.98
C GLN A 42 -7.30 -6.25 -12.94
N MET A 43 -7.40 -6.58 -11.65
CA MET A 43 -7.09 -5.63 -10.57
C MET A 43 -5.60 -5.25 -10.56
N HIS A 44 -4.72 -6.24 -10.75
CA HIS A 44 -3.29 -5.98 -10.91
C HIS A 44 -3.01 -5.13 -12.14
N GLU A 45 -3.70 -5.37 -13.26
CA GLU A 45 -3.54 -4.56 -14.46
C GLU A 45 -3.98 -3.11 -14.26
N ALA A 46 -5.14 -2.89 -13.65
CA ALA A 46 -5.62 -1.56 -13.29
C ALA A 46 -4.60 -0.82 -12.40
N ARG A 47 -4.04 -1.52 -11.40
CA ARG A 47 -2.98 -0.98 -10.54
C ARG A 47 -1.71 -0.63 -11.32
N ARG A 48 -1.25 -1.51 -12.21
CA ARG A 48 -0.08 -1.27 -13.08
C ARG A 48 -0.29 -0.02 -13.92
N ARG A 49 -1.46 0.12 -14.57
CA ARG A 49 -1.83 1.30 -15.37
C ARG A 49 -1.79 2.58 -14.53
N LYS A 50 -2.43 2.57 -13.34
CA LYS A 50 -2.43 3.72 -12.41
C LYS A 50 -1.02 4.13 -11.99
N LEU A 51 -0.17 3.15 -11.64
CA LEU A 51 1.22 3.42 -11.25
C LEU A 51 2.07 3.92 -12.42
N ALA A 52 1.89 3.38 -13.62
CA ALA A 52 2.58 3.83 -14.82
C ALA A 52 2.23 5.29 -15.13
N GLN A 53 0.94 5.65 -15.10
CA GLN A 53 0.47 7.03 -15.29
C GLN A 53 1.02 7.99 -14.22
N ALA A 54 1.06 7.56 -12.95
CA ALA A 54 1.65 8.37 -11.88
C ALA A 54 3.16 8.61 -12.10
N ARG A 55 3.90 7.58 -12.53
CA ARG A 55 5.32 7.71 -12.86
C ARG A 55 5.55 8.62 -14.07
N HIS A 56 4.69 8.52 -15.08
CA HIS A 56 4.73 9.38 -16.26
C HIS A 56 4.56 10.85 -15.87
N ARG A 57 3.48 11.16 -15.14
CA ARG A 57 3.22 12.52 -14.65
C ARG A 57 4.36 13.07 -13.81
N ARG A 58 4.94 12.25 -12.93
CA ARG A 58 6.12 12.64 -12.15
C ARG A 58 7.33 12.92 -13.04
N LYS A 59 7.53 12.15 -14.11
CA LYS A 59 8.61 12.38 -15.07
C LYS A 59 8.40 13.69 -15.84
N GLU A 60 7.18 13.95 -16.31
CA GLU A 60 6.83 15.20 -17.00
C GLU A 60 7.11 16.41 -16.09
N LEU A 61 6.58 16.41 -14.87
CA LEU A 61 6.83 17.47 -13.88
C LEU A 61 8.33 17.63 -13.58
N ASN A 62 9.08 16.53 -13.43
CA ASN A 62 10.52 16.58 -13.17
C ASN A 62 11.35 17.09 -14.36
N LEU A 63 10.89 16.87 -15.60
CA LEU A 63 11.56 17.37 -16.80
C LEU A 63 11.27 18.85 -17.03
N GLU A 64 10.05 19.29 -16.73
CA GLU A 64 9.66 20.71 -16.73
C GLU A 64 10.35 21.48 -15.60
N LEU A 65 10.62 20.83 -14.47
CA LEU A 65 11.48 21.34 -13.41
C LEU A 65 12.94 21.40 -13.88
N ARG A 66 13.40 22.59 -14.30
CA ARG A 66 14.84 22.82 -14.55
C ARG A 66 15.74 22.51 -13.34
N GLN A 67 15.22 22.65 -12.09
CA GLN A 67 15.69 21.97 -10.85
C GLN A 67 14.86 22.42 -9.63
N ARG A 68 14.69 21.53 -8.63
CA ARG A 68 14.76 21.91 -7.21
C ARG A 68 15.24 20.72 -6.38
N THR A 69 16.55 20.51 -6.40
CA THR A 69 17.26 19.74 -5.36
C THR A 69 17.13 20.49 -4.04
N LEU A 70 16.69 19.79 -2.99
CA LEU A 70 16.94 20.23 -1.62
C LEU A 70 18.46 20.36 -1.43
N PRO A 71 18.96 21.41 -0.76
CA PRO A 71 20.35 21.40 -0.33
C PRO A 71 20.55 20.18 0.56
N LEU A 72 21.65 19.46 0.35
CA LEU A 72 22.14 18.56 1.37
C LEU A 72 22.59 19.46 2.52
N GLU A 73 21.81 19.55 3.59
CA GLU A 73 22.27 20.23 4.81
C GLU A 73 23.60 19.61 5.22
N SER A 74 24.60 20.46 5.45
CA SER A 74 25.91 19.98 5.81
C SER A 74 25.82 19.38 7.23
N PRO A 75 26.64 18.39 7.59
CA PRO A 75 26.64 17.84 8.95
C PRO A 75 26.89 18.89 10.06
N ARG A 76 27.25 20.12 9.70
CA ARG A 76 27.46 21.26 10.62
C ARG A 76 26.15 21.99 10.99
N ASP A 77 25.07 21.72 10.27
CA ASP A 77 23.77 22.40 10.45
C ASP A 77 22.83 21.65 11.39
N CYS A 78 23.21 20.45 11.85
CA CYS A 78 22.54 19.72 12.92
C CYS A 78 22.98 20.28 14.29
N PRO A 79 22.08 20.83 15.11
CA PRO A 79 22.40 21.20 16.48
C PRO A 79 22.39 19.91 17.32
N PHE A 80 23.54 19.25 17.42
CA PHE A 80 23.83 18.47 18.61
C PHE A 80 24.38 19.41 19.69
#